data_AF-A0A7C4UWL8-F1
#
_entry.id   AF-A0A7C4UWL8-F1
#
_cell.length_a   1.000
_cell.length_b   1.000
_cell.length_c   1.000
_cell.angle_alpha   90.00
_cell.angle_beta   90.00
_cell.angle_gamma   90.00
#
_symmetry.space_group_name_H-M   'P 1'
#
loop_
_entity.id
_entity.type
_entity.pdbx_description
1 polymer ?
#
loop_
_entity_poly.entity_id
_entity_poly.type
_entity_poly.pdbx_seq_one_letter_code
_entity_poly.pdbx_strand_id
1 'polypeptide(L)'
;DAVTKTRKELEAPLEGGPLAADIAAGFLIGLGFKPTARVAKRRIVHHLQHLGYAVEVCLDDVEGVGKFVEIEIVTEAAQLDQARAAVLDLARQLGLGEGERRSYLQLLLESGSAS
;
A
#
# COMPACT_ATOMS: atom_id res chain seq x y z
N ASP A 1 -9.93 10.01 4.87
CA ASP A 1 -10.12 11.27 4.13
C ASP A 1 -10.52 10.94 2.69
N ALA A 2 -11.24 11.82 2.00
CA ALA A 2 -11.82 11.50 0.69
C ALA A 2 -10.78 11.47 -0.46
N VAL A 3 -9.62 12.09 -0.24
CA VAL A 3 -8.61 12.37 -1.27
C VAL A 3 -7.33 11.52 -1.14
N THR A 4 -6.93 11.15 0.09
CA THR A 4 -5.77 10.28 0.36
C THR A 4 -6.10 9.16 1.33
N LYS A 5 -5.46 8.00 1.14
CA LYS A 5 -5.59 6.82 2.02
C LYS A 5 -4.66 6.92 3.24
N THR A 6 -4.84 7.97 4.04
CA THR A 6 -4.05 8.18 5.26
C THR A 6 -4.49 7.20 6.37
N ARG A 7 -3.54 6.49 6.97
CA ARG A 7 -3.76 5.49 8.02
C ARG A 7 -2.58 5.49 9.00
N LYS A 8 -2.83 5.14 10.25
CA LYS A 8 -1.76 4.74 11.20
C LYS A 8 -1.36 3.30 10.93
N GLU A 9 -0.07 3.06 10.76
CA GLU A 9 0.49 1.73 10.53
C GLU A 9 1.30 1.27 11.74
N LEU A 10 1.16 -0.01 12.07
CA LEU A 10 1.90 -0.69 13.14
C LEU A 10 2.49 -1.94 12.50
N GLU A 11 3.78 -1.87 12.19
CA GLU A 11 4.51 -2.95 11.54
C GLU A 11 5.59 -3.49 12.48
N ALA A 12 5.77 -4.82 12.47
CA ALA A 12 6.83 -5.48 13.20
C ALA A 12 7.56 -6.43 12.24
N PRO A 13 8.90 -6.39 12.17
CA PRO A 13 9.65 -7.31 11.33
C PRO A 13 9.50 -8.75 11.85
N LEU A 14 9.34 -9.69 10.92
CA LEU A 14 9.40 -11.12 11.19
C LEU A 14 10.79 -11.64 10.83
N GLU A 15 11.65 -11.79 11.84
CA GLU A 15 12.98 -12.38 11.68
C GLU A 15 12.89 -13.91 11.70
N GLY A 16 13.71 -14.60 10.90
CA GLY A 16 13.76 -16.08 10.87
C GLY A 16 13.20 -16.74 9.62
N GLY A 17 12.91 -15.97 8.56
CA GLY A 17 12.60 -16.51 7.23
C GLY A 17 11.26 -17.26 7.17
N PRO A 18 11.11 -18.26 6.27
CA PRO A 18 9.84 -18.93 6.03
C PRO A 18 9.21 -19.56 7.30
N LEU A 19 10.04 -20.13 8.18
CA LEU A 19 9.55 -20.74 9.42
C LEU A 19 8.88 -19.71 10.35
N ALA A 20 9.44 -18.50 10.45
CA ALA A 20 8.85 -17.44 11.26
C ALA A 20 7.49 -16.98 10.68
N ALA A 21 7.38 -16.93 9.35
CA ALA A 21 6.12 -16.63 8.68
C ALA A 21 5.04 -17.71 8.96
N ASP A 22 5.41 -18.99 8.92
CA ASP A 22 4.50 -20.09 9.21
C ASP A 22 4.02 -20.06 10.68
N ILE A 23 4.92 -19.78 11.62
CA ILE A 23 4.58 -19.63 13.04
C ILE A 23 3.63 -18.44 13.25
N ALA A 24 3.92 -17.29 12.65
CA ALA A 24 3.08 -16.11 12.74
C ALA A 24 1.68 -16.36 12.16
N ALA A 25 1.60 -17.03 11.01
CA ALA A 25 0.32 -17.43 10.41
C ALA A 25 -0.45 -18.39 11.32
N GLY A 26 0.23 -19.40 11.89
CA GLY A 26 -0.36 -20.34 12.84
C GLY A 26 -0.90 -19.66 14.11
N PHE A 27 -0.16 -18.67 14.64
CA PHE A 27 -0.60 -17.86 15.78
C PHE A 27 -1.90 -17.09 15.47
N LEU A 28 -1.97 -16.41 14.33
CA LEU A 28 -3.18 -15.69 13.90
C LEU A 28 -4.37 -16.65 13.71
N ILE A 29 -4.15 -17.81 13.10
CA ILE A 29 -5.18 -18.85 12.96
C ILE A 29 -5.65 -19.35 14.33
N GLY A 30 -4.73 -19.57 15.27
CA GLY A 30 -5.04 -19.97 16.65
C GLY A 30 -5.87 -18.93 17.41
N LEU A 31 -5.73 -17.64 17.09
CA LEU A 31 -6.58 -16.56 17.61
C LEU A 31 -7.94 -16.44 16.89
N GLY A 32 -8.21 -17.27 15.87
CA GLY A 32 -9.48 -17.31 15.14
C GLY A 32 -9.52 -16.47 13.86
N PHE A 33 -8.39 -15.87 13.44
CA PHE A 33 -8.33 -15.19 12.13
C PHE A 33 -8.39 -16.21 10.99
N LYS A 34 -8.99 -15.82 9.87
CA LYS A 34 -9.15 -16.67 8.68
C LYS A 34 -8.46 -16.02 7.47
N PRO A 35 -7.60 -16.75 6.73
CA PRO A 35 -7.06 -16.26 5.47
C PRO A 35 -8.19 -15.92 4.50
N THR A 36 -8.14 -14.74 3.88
CA THR A 36 -9.17 -14.28 2.92
C THR A 36 -8.74 -14.49 1.48
N ALA A 37 -7.57 -13.98 1.11
CA ALA A 37 -6.96 -14.19 -0.20
C ALA A 37 -5.44 -13.93 -0.12
N ARG A 38 -4.71 -14.30 -1.18
CA ARG A 38 -3.29 -13.98 -1.34
C ARG A 38 -3.13 -12.87 -2.37
N VAL A 39 -2.52 -11.76 -1.99
CA VAL A 39 -2.11 -10.69 -2.92
C VAL A 39 -0.64 -10.91 -3.27
N ALA A 40 -0.34 -11.22 -4.52
CA ALA A 40 1.03 -11.35 -5.02
C ALA A 40 1.35 -10.17 -5.94
N LYS A 41 2.52 -9.55 -5.76
CA LYS A 41 2.94 -8.39 -6.56
C LYS A 41 4.45 -8.31 -6.74
N ARG A 42 4.88 -7.66 -7.81
CA ARG A 42 6.25 -7.20 -8.03
C ARG A 42 6.29 -5.70 -7.81
N ARG A 43 7.10 -5.25 -6.85
CA ARG A 43 7.27 -3.83 -6.50
C ARG A 43 8.65 -3.33 -6.88
N ILE A 44 8.70 -2.15 -7.50
CA ILE A 44 9.93 -1.36 -7.68
C ILE A 44 9.78 -0.08 -6.86
N VAL A 45 10.72 0.17 -5.95
CA VAL A 45 10.67 1.30 -5.03
C VAL A 45 11.65 2.38 -5.47
N HIS A 46 11.18 3.62 -5.53
CA HIS A 46 11.99 4.81 -5.74
C HIS A 46 11.82 5.79 -4.58
N HIS A 47 12.89 6.51 -4.26
CA HIS A 47 12.88 7.56 -3.25
C HIS A 47 13.30 8.87 -3.89
N LEU A 48 12.56 9.94 -3.62
CA LEU A 48 12.85 11.27 -4.14
C LEU A 48 12.47 12.36 -3.14
N GLN A 49 12.96 13.58 -3.39
CA GLN A 49 12.59 14.77 -2.62
C GLN A 49 11.58 15.59 -3.42
N HIS A 50 10.47 15.96 -2.81
CA HIS A 50 9.43 16.78 -3.45
C HIS A 50 8.77 17.72 -2.43
N LEU A 51 8.80 19.02 -2.73
CA LEU A 51 8.25 20.08 -1.86
C LEU A 51 8.72 19.99 -0.40
N GLY A 52 9.98 19.57 -0.17
CA GLY A 52 10.58 19.44 1.16
C GLY A 52 10.26 18.13 1.89
N TYR A 53 9.57 17.19 1.25
CA TYR A 53 9.29 15.86 1.78
C TYR A 53 10.14 14.78 1.09
N ALA A 54 10.58 13.80 1.88
CA ALA A 54 11.00 12.52 1.35
C ALA A 54 9.75 11.75 0.91
N VAL A 55 9.70 11.38 -0.37
CA VAL A 55 8.58 10.67 -0.97
C VAL A 55 9.04 9.29 -1.43
N GLU A 56 8.29 8.26 -1.05
CA GLU A 56 8.42 6.92 -1.61
C GLU A 56 7.43 6.75 -2.77
N VAL A 57 7.93 6.29 -3.92
CA VAL A 57 7.12 5.98 -5.08
C VAL A 57 7.29 4.51 -5.41
N CYS A 58 6.20 3.75 -5.35
CA CYS A 58 6.18 2.33 -5.64
C CYS A 58 5.46 2.04 -6.95
N LEU A 59 6.13 1.35 -7.88
CA LEU A 59 5.51 0.80 -9.08
C LEU A 59 5.18 -0.66 -8.81
N ASP A 60 3.89 -0.97 -8.76
CA ASP A 60 3.38 -2.29 -8.43
C ASP A 60 2.79 -2.95 -9.67
N ASP A 61 3.25 -4.17 -9.98
CA ASP A 61 2.59 -5.09 -10.90
C ASP A 61 1.94 -6.20 -10.07
N VAL A 62 0.62 -6.13 -9.91
CA VAL A 62 -0.16 -6.98 -9.01
C VAL A 62 -0.87 -8.05 -9.81
N GLU A 63 -0.57 -9.31 -9.49
CA GLU A 63 -1.13 -10.47 -10.15
C GLU A 63 -2.66 -10.44 -10.05
N GLY A 64 -3.35 -10.48 -11.19
CA GLY A 64 -4.82 -10.53 -11.26
C GLY A 64 -5.55 -9.18 -11.24
N VAL A 65 -4.88 -8.04 -11.00
CA VAL A 65 -5.54 -6.71 -10.99
C VAL A 65 -4.79 -5.61 -11.76
N GLY A 66 -3.54 -5.84 -12.16
CA GLY A 66 -2.81 -4.96 -13.09
C GLY A 66 -1.75 -4.08 -12.41
N LYS A 67 -1.43 -2.95 -13.05
CA LYS A 67 -0.29 -2.09 -12.67
C LYS A 67 -0.75 -0.81 -11.99
N PHE A 68 -0.04 -0.43 -10.93
CA PHE A 68 -0.36 0.71 -10.08
C PHE A 68 0.89 1.50 -9.70
N VAL A 69 0.68 2.77 -9.37
CA VAL A 69 1.71 3.64 -8.76
C VAL A 69 1.18 4.09 -7.40
N GLU A 70 1.94 3.84 -6.35
CA GLU A 70 1.70 4.40 -5.02
C GLU A 70 2.70 5.52 -4.77
N ILE A 71 2.21 6.63 -4.19
CA ILE A 71 3.02 7.78 -3.77
C ILE A 71 2.74 8.00 -2.29
N GLU A 72 3.78 7.87 -1.47
CA GLU A 72 3.66 7.88 -0.02
C GLU A 72 4.61 8.89 0.63
N ILE A 73 4.08 9.56 1.66
CA ILE A 73 4.84 10.41 2.57
C ILE A 73 4.48 9.99 4.00
N VAL A 74 5.47 9.59 4.77
CA VAL A 74 5.34 9.38 6.22
C VAL A 74 5.67 10.69 6.92
N THR A 75 4.73 11.20 7.71
CA THR A 75 4.88 12.48 8.39
C THR A 75 4.07 12.52 9.68
N GLU A 76 4.39 13.47 10.55
CA GLU A 76 3.61 13.76 11.75
C GLU A 76 2.21 14.29 11.41
N ALA A 77 1.25 14.05 12.31
CA ALA A 77 -0.16 14.42 12.12
C ALA A 77 -0.37 15.91 11.81
N ALA A 78 0.47 16.78 12.38
CA ALA A 78 0.39 18.23 12.19
C ALA A 78 0.71 18.69 10.74
N GLN A 79 1.33 17.84 9.93
CA GLN A 79 1.78 18.16 8.57
C GLN A 79 0.96 17.44 7.49
N LEU A 80 -0.09 16.71 7.86
CA LEU A 80 -0.85 15.86 6.93
C LEU A 80 -1.44 16.62 5.74
N ASP A 81 -1.98 17.82 5.95
CA ASP A 81 -2.58 18.59 4.85
C ASP A 81 -1.54 19.06 3.83
N GLN A 82 -0.34 19.41 4.30
CA GLN A 82 0.77 19.86 3.45
C GLN A 82 1.39 18.68 2.70
N ALA A 83 1.59 17.54 3.38
CA ALA A 83 2.06 16.31 2.76
C ALA A 83 1.07 15.81 1.70
N ARG A 84 -0.24 15.89 1.97
CA ARG A 84 -1.29 15.59 0.98
C ARG A 84 -1.17 16.45 -0.27
N ALA A 85 -1.02 17.77 -0.09
CA ALA A 85 -0.86 18.67 -1.22
C ALA A 85 0.38 18.30 -2.07
N ALA A 86 1.47 17.90 -1.42
CA ALA A 86 2.68 17.44 -2.10
C ALA A 86 2.49 16.12 -2.86
N VAL A 87 1.79 15.13 -2.29
CA VAL A 87 1.45 13.89 -2.99
C VAL A 87 0.61 14.17 -4.24
N LEU A 88 -0.40 15.02 -4.14
CA LEU A 88 -1.28 15.37 -5.26
C LEU A 88 -0.55 16.18 -6.34
N ASP A 89 0.35 17.08 -5.93
CA ASP A 89 1.19 17.81 -6.87
C ASP A 89 2.09 16.86 -7.66
N LEU A 90 2.78 15.95 -6.98
CA LEU A 90 3.63 14.96 -7.63
C LEU A 90 2.84 14.02 -8.56
N ALA A 91 1.67 13.54 -8.13
CA ALA A 91 0.80 12.69 -8.97
C ALA A 91 0.43 13.40 -10.27
N ARG A 92 0.10 14.70 -10.19
CA ARG A 92 -0.21 15.54 -11.35
C ARG A 92 1.03 15.75 -12.24
N GLN A 93 2.20 16.00 -11.66
CA GLN A 93 3.44 16.15 -12.44
C GLN A 93 3.83 14.87 -13.19
N LEU A 94 3.53 13.71 -12.61
CA LEU A 94 3.74 12.40 -13.23
C LEU A 94 2.64 12.02 -14.23
N GLY A 95 1.61 12.85 -14.40
CA GLY A 95 0.50 12.57 -15.32
C GLY A 95 -0.37 11.38 -14.89
N LEU A 96 -0.43 11.08 -13.60
CA LEU A 96 -1.25 9.99 -13.07
C LEU A 96 -2.75 10.35 -13.13
N GLY A 97 -3.58 9.34 -13.38
CA GLY A 97 -5.04 9.47 -13.46
C GLY A 97 -5.72 9.57 -12.10
N GLU A 98 -7.00 9.22 -12.05
CA GLU A 98 -7.74 9.17 -10.77
C GLU A 98 -7.14 8.13 -9.81
N GLY A 99 -7.12 8.48 -8.53
CA GLY A 99 -6.60 7.60 -7.48
C GLY A 99 -7.50 6.39 -7.25
N GLU A 100 -6.90 5.20 -7.20
CA GLU A 100 -7.60 3.98 -6.82
C GLU A 100 -7.76 3.91 -5.30
N ARG A 101 -9.01 3.94 -4.82
CA ARG A 101 -9.30 3.93 -3.39
C ARG A 101 -9.34 2.53 -2.80
N ARG A 102 -9.70 1.52 -3.60
CA ARG A 102 -9.73 0.13 -3.17
C ARG A 102 -8.31 -0.35 -2.87
N SER A 103 -8.18 -1.26 -1.92
CA SER A 103 -6.93 -2.02 -1.74
C SER A 103 -6.81 -3.08 -2.82
N TYR A 104 -5.61 -3.57 -3.09
CA TYR A 104 -5.41 -4.70 -4.00
C TYR A 104 -6.22 -5.93 -3.59
N LEU A 105 -6.40 -6.18 -2.28
CA LEU A 105 -7.27 -7.24 -1.78
C LEU A 105 -8.73 -7.04 -2.23
N GLN A 106 -9.26 -5.82 -2.09
CA GLN A 106 -10.62 -5.51 -2.53
C GLN A 106 -10.76 -5.67 -4.06
N LEU A 107 -9.80 -5.15 -4.82
CA LEU A 107 -9.78 -5.31 -6.28
C LEU A 107 -9.75 -6.78 -6.70
N LEU A 108 -8.94 -7.61 -6.02
CA LEU A 108 -8.86 -9.04 -6.30
C LEU A 108 -10.16 -9.76 -6.00
N LEU A 109 -10.79 -9.44 -4.87
CA LEU A 109 -12.08 -10.03 -4.50
C LEU A 109 -13.18 -9.61 -5.48
N GLU A 110 -13.20 -8.36 -5.94
CA GLU A 110 -14.17 -7.88 -6.94
C GLU A 110 -13.93 -8.52 -8.32
N SER A 111 -12.66 -8.69 -8.72
CA SER A 111 -12.29 -9.31 -10.00
C SER A 111 -12.58 -10.82 -10.02
N GLY A 112 -12.45 -11.49 -8.88
CA GLY A 112 -12.77 -12.92 -8.72
C GLY A 112 -14.24 -13.22 -8.44
N SER A 113 -15.04 -12.22 -8.04
CA SER A 113 -16.49 -12.37 -7.84
C SER A 113 -17.31 -12.29 -9.14
N ALA A 114 -16.66 -11.93 -10.25
CA ALA A 114 -17.22 -11.99 -11.58
C ALA A 114 -16.84 -13.35 -12.23
N SER A 115 -17.46 -14.43 -11.77
CA SER A 115 -17.46 -15.74 -12.44
C SER A 115 -18.75 -16.49 -12.16
#